data_AF-H0GYU2-F1
#
_entry.id   AF-H0GYU2-F1
#
_cell.length_a   1.000
_cell.length_b   1.000
_cell.length_c   1.000
_cell.angle_alpha   90.00
_cell.angle_beta   90.00
_cell.angle_gamma   90.00
#
_symmetry.space_group_name_H-M   'P 1'
#
loop_
_entity.id
_entity.type
_entity.pdbx_description
1 polymer ?
#
loop_
_entity_poly.entity_id
_entity_poly.type
_entity_poly.pdbx_seq_one_letter_code
_entity_poly.pdbx_strand_id
1 'polypeptide(L)'
;MYENKLWKTEYLIFDGSHCQEAFRTTILEPFSLKKDDDAKLKSFGDSVPYIEKALEFYFAEVNKEWEPSLSTTNSTDAQLPREIYRFKLTWLFKRIFRLRSLLLALFHSVFIFAKWNWGLLFRVLYLGGIFFIMVMQDFQNIVDAWMKMEHKKQFLSTIINEQDIGAKGWDKVAKRMNRYLFEQKAWRNEEYFFDGIDCQRFFERNFVSLLSCKNSISFKSLDVELWPYIRQVQSSCSDGHLV
;
A
#
# COMPACT_ATOMS: atom_id res chain seq x y z
N MET A 1 35.40 -15.23 3.39
CA MET A 1 34.82 -15.76 2.13
C MET A 1 35.77 -15.60 0.95
N TYR A 2 36.34 -14.43 0.72
CA TYR A 2 37.37 -14.21 -0.31
C TYR A 2 38.67 -15.00 -0.01
N GLU A 3 39.16 -14.96 1.23
CA GLU A 3 40.36 -15.72 1.64
C GLU A 3 40.17 -17.24 1.48
N ASN A 4 38.94 -17.73 1.66
CA ASN A 4 38.57 -19.14 1.45
C ASN A 4 38.28 -19.46 -0.04
N LYS A 5 38.52 -18.53 -0.97
CA LYS A 5 38.22 -18.62 -2.42
C LYS A 5 36.76 -18.93 -2.78
N LEU A 6 35.84 -18.73 -1.84
CA LEU A 6 34.40 -18.93 -2.06
C LEU A 6 33.77 -17.77 -2.86
N TRP A 7 34.42 -16.61 -2.88
CA TRP A 7 34.03 -15.46 -3.71
C TRP A 7 35.22 -14.91 -4.49
N LYS A 8 34.92 -14.32 -5.65
CA LYS A 8 35.92 -13.78 -6.59
C LYS A 8 36.47 -12.41 -6.20
N THR A 9 35.80 -11.69 -5.30
CA THR A 9 36.18 -10.34 -4.89
C THR A 9 36.11 -10.21 -3.37
N GLU A 10 36.89 -9.27 -2.83
CA GLU A 10 36.80 -8.85 -1.42
C GLU A 10 35.53 -8.03 -1.14
N TYR A 11 34.94 -7.45 -2.19
CA TYR A 11 33.79 -6.54 -2.11
C TYR A 11 32.51 -7.27 -2.50
N LEU A 12 31.89 -7.93 -1.52
CA LEU A 12 30.59 -8.59 -1.70
C LEU A 12 29.42 -7.59 -1.67
N ILE A 13 29.53 -6.58 -0.81
CA ILE A 13 28.48 -5.59 -0.54
C ILE A 13 29.08 -4.22 -0.81
N PHE A 14 28.44 -3.45 -1.69
CA PHE A 14 28.97 -2.16 -2.15
C PHE A 14 28.77 -1.04 -1.12
N ASP A 15 27.61 -0.98 -0.49
CA ASP A 15 27.26 0.02 0.51
C ASP A 15 26.23 -0.52 1.52
N GLY A 16 25.89 0.31 2.52
CA GLY A 16 24.88 -0.04 3.53
C GLY A 16 23.50 -0.31 2.94
N SER A 17 23.14 0.34 1.83
CA SER A 17 21.85 0.14 1.15
C SER A 17 21.78 -1.26 0.53
N HIS A 18 22.81 -1.68 -0.22
CA HIS A 18 22.92 -3.03 -0.76
C HIS A 18 22.98 -4.08 0.34
N CYS A 19 23.62 -3.77 1.47
CA CYS A 19 23.64 -4.67 2.63
C CYS A 19 22.22 -4.91 3.16
N GLN A 20 21.47 -3.83 3.36
CA GLN A 20 20.10 -3.88 3.86
C GLN A 20 19.17 -4.59 2.87
N GLU A 21 19.29 -4.33 1.58
CA GLU A 21 18.50 -4.99 0.55
C GLU A 21 18.80 -6.50 0.46
N ALA A 22 20.08 -6.88 0.53
CA ALA A 22 20.48 -8.28 0.57
C ALA A 22 19.94 -8.99 1.83
N PHE A 23 19.98 -8.33 2.99
CA PHE A 23 19.37 -8.84 4.22
C PHE A 23 17.85 -9.01 4.08
N ARG A 24 17.15 -8.02 3.51
CA ARG A 24 15.69 -8.05 3.32
C ARG A 24 15.26 -9.23 2.46
N THR A 25 15.87 -9.37 1.28
CA THR A 25 15.49 -10.37 0.27
C THR A 25 15.94 -11.79 0.63
N THR A 26 17.10 -11.92 1.28
CA THR A 26 17.71 -13.23 1.55
C THR A 26 17.31 -13.79 2.90
N ILE A 27 17.07 -12.93 3.91
CA ILE A 27 16.81 -13.34 5.29
C ILE A 27 15.40 -12.91 5.73
N LEU A 28 15.07 -11.61 5.67
CA LEU A 28 13.83 -11.10 6.26
C LEU A 28 12.56 -11.66 5.58
N GLU A 29 12.50 -11.64 4.26
CA GLU A 29 11.36 -12.11 3.47
C GLU A 29 11.07 -13.60 3.68
N PRO A 30 12.03 -14.54 3.49
CA PRO A 30 11.77 -15.96 3.68
C PRO A 30 11.32 -16.33 5.09
N PHE A 31 11.95 -15.75 6.12
CA PHE A 31 11.63 -16.04 7.52
C PHE A 31 10.30 -15.41 7.97
N SER A 32 9.85 -14.36 7.29
CA SER A 32 8.55 -13.74 7.58
C SER A 32 7.42 -14.49 6.87
N LEU A 33 7.62 -14.92 5.62
CA LEU A 33 6.64 -15.67 4.82
C LEU A 33 6.31 -17.04 5.39
N LYS A 34 7.22 -17.65 6.17
CA LYS A 34 7.10 -18.78 7.12
C LYS A 34 6.18 -19.98 6.78
N LYS A 35 5.57 -20.08 5.59
CA LYS A 35 4.45 -21.00 5.36
C LYS A 35 4.59 -22.02 4.24
N ASP A 36 5.57 -21.94 3.32
CA ASP A 36 5.69 -23.00 2.28
C ASP A 36 7.14 -23.34 1.83
N ASP A 37 8.16 -22.52 2.08
CA ASP A 37 9.55 -22.82 1.64
C ASP A 37 10.38 -23.50 2.74
N ASP A 38 9.89 -24.63 3.24
CA ASP A 38 10.63 -25.51 4.16
C ASP A 38 12.03 -25.86 3.62
N ALA A 39 12.20 -25.91 2.29
CA ALA A 39 13.48 -26.15 1.65
C ALA A 39 14.49 -25.02 1.89
N LYS A 40 14.04 -23.76 1.85
CA LYS A 40 14.91 -22.59 2.05
C LYS A 40 15.24 -22.42 3.53
N LEU A 41 14.28 -22.65 4.43
CA LEU A 41 14.52 -22.69 5.87
C LEU A 41 15.48 -23.82 6.28
N LYS A 42 15.33 -25.03 5.70
CA LYS A 42 16.26 -26.15 5.90
C LYS A 42 17.68 -25.83 5.41
N SER A 43 17.85 -25.00 4.37
CA SER A 43 19.16 -24.60 3.85
C SER A 43 20.01 -23.79 4.84
N PHE A 44 19.37 -23.13 5.82
CA PHE A 44 20.07 -22.38 6.85
C PHE A 44 20.61 -23.25 7.98
N GLY A 45 20.10 -24.48 8.15
CA GLY A 45 20.61 -25.48 9.08
C GLY A 45 20.88 -24.94 10.49
N ASP A 46 22.11 -25.10 10.97
CA ASP A 46 22.55 -24.66 12.30
C ASP A 46 22.64 -23.13 12.47
N SER A 47 22.45 -22.36 11.39
CA SER A 47 22.49 -20.89 11.44
C SER A 47 21.16 -20.26 11.88
N VAL A 48 20.08 -21.05 11.95
CA VAL A 48 18.74 -20.56 12.30
C VAL A 48 18.70 -19.77 13.62
N PRO A 49 19.32 -20.21 14.73
CA PRO A 49 19.30 -19.46 15.99
C PRO A 49 19.95 -18.08 15.89
N TYR A 50 21.00 -17.95 15.06
CA TYR A 50 21.67 -16.68 14.83
C TYR A 50 20.82 -15.75 13.96
N ILE A 51 20.10 -16.31 12.98
CA ILE A 51 19.16 -15.57 12.15
C ILE A 51 17.99 -15.06 12.99
N GLU A 52 17.41 -15.90 13.84
CA GLU A 52 16.33 -15.49 14.74
C GLU A 52 16.77 -14.35 15.66
N LYS A 53 17.96 -14.44 16.26
CA LYS A 53 18.53 -13.37 17.08
C LYS A 53 18.77 -12.08 16.28
N ALA A 54 19.21 -12.18 15.02
CA ALA A 54 19.40 -11.03 14.14
C ALA A 54 18.07 -10.38 13.77
N LEU A 55 17.02 -11.17 13.51
CA LEU A 55 15.67 -10.70 13.27
C LEU A 55 15.09 -10.00 14.51
N GLU A 56 15.28 -10.57 15.70
CA GLU A 56 14.87 -9.94 16.96
C GLU A 56 15.52 -8.56 17.13
N PHE A 57 16.83 -8.45 16.92
CA PHE A 57 17.53 -7.18 17.01
C PHE A 57 17.05 -6.17 15.95
N TYR A 58 16.87 -6.64 14.71
CA TYR A 58 16.37 -5.82 13.61
C TYR A 58 14.97 -5.27 13.91
N PHE A 59 14.03 -6.13 14.32
CA PHE A 59 12.69 -5.69 14.67
C PHE A 59 12.67 -4.83 15.94
N ALA A 60 13.53 -5.08 16.92
CA ALA A 60 13.66 -4.20 18.08
C ALA A 60 14.06 -2.78 17.65
N GLU A 61 14.98 -2.64 16.70
CA GLU A 61 15.40 -1.33 16.19
C GLU A 61 14.32 -0.67 15.32
N VAL A 62 13.69 -1.42 14.41
CA VAL A 62 12.55 -0.94 13.62
C VAL A 62 11.39 -0.51 14.52
N ASN A 63 11.17 -1.21 15.63
CA ASN A 63 10.13 -0.88 16.60
C ASN A 63 10.48 0.35 17.45
N LYS A 64 11.76 0.65 17.70
CA LYS A 64 12.16 1.93 18.34
C LYS A 64 11.88 3.12 17.42
N GLU A 65 12.06 2.94 16.12
CA GLU A 65 11.69 3.96 15.12
C GLU A 65 10.17 4.06 14.95
N TRP A 66 9.45 2.99 15.31
CA TRP A 66 8.00 3.00 15.43
C TRP A 66 7.56 3.66 16.75
N GLU A 67 7.53 4.97 16.75
CA GLU A 67 6.64 5.70 17.64
C GLU A 67 5.35 5.97 16.87
N PRO A 68 4.18 5.49 17.31
CA PRO A 68 2.91 5.90 16.74
C PRO A 68 2.74 7.40 17.01
N SER A 69 3.29 8.23 16.13
CA SER A 69 3.17 9.67 16.21
C SER A 69 1.70 9.99 15.97
N LEU A 70 0.92 10.14 17.04
CA LEU A 70 -0.44 10.63 16.90
C LEU A 70 -0.31 11.99 16.22
N SER A 71 -0.81 12.14 15.00
CA SER A 71 -1.13 13.47 14.53
C SER A 71 -2.22 13.95 15.48
N THR A 72 -1.85 14.82 16.42
CA THR A 72 -2.69 15.38 17.50
C THR A 72 -3.78 16.30 16.96
N THR A 73 -4.34 15.99 15.80
CA THR A 73 -5.43 16.71 15.17
C THR A 73 -6.72 15.96 15.47
N ASN A 74 -7.22 16.19 16.68
CA ASN A 74 -8.59 15.86 17.11
C ASN A 74 -9.63 16.70 16.36
N SER A 75 -9.64 16.71 15.03
CA SER A 75 -10.76 17.30 14.28
C SER A 75 -11.68 16.22 13.76
N THR A 76 -12.63 15.87 14.60
CA THR A 76 -13.87 15.21 14.19
C THR A 76 -14.70 16.07 13.21
N ASP A 77 -14.36 17.35 13.05
CA ASP A 77 -15.08 18.32 12.21
C ASP A 77 -14.76 18.23 10.70
N ALA A 78 -13.72 17.49 10.29
CA ALA A 78 -13.44 17.32 8.87
C ALA A 78 -14.56 16.47 8.22
N GLN A 79 -15.20 17.01 7.19
CA GLN A 79 -16.22 16.31 6.42
C GLN A 79 -15.55 15.35 5.43
N LEU A 80 -16.07 14.12 5.32
CA LEU A 80 -15.63 13.21 4.26
C LEU A 80 -16.15 13.71 2.91
N PRO A 81 -15.46 13.41 1.80
CA PRO A 81 -15.97 13.72 0.47
C PRO A 81 -17.39 13.20 0.23
N ARG A 82 -17.77 12.05 0.80
CA ARG A 82 -19.15 11.54 0.74
C ARG A 82 -20.20 12.50 1.29
N GLU A 83 -19.85 13.34 2.26
CA GLU A 83 -20.74 14.34 2.86
C GLU A 83 -20.88 15.60 1.97
N ILE A 84 -19.91 15.85 1.10
CA ILE A 84 -19.83 17.04 0.23
C ILE A 84 -20.37 16.75 -1.18
N TYR A 85 -20.04 15.59 -1.74
CA TYR A 85 -20.42 15.21 -3.10
C TYR A 85 -21.68 14.35 -3.11
N ARG A 86 -22.65 14.74 -3.94
CA ARG A 86 -23.87 13.94 -4.18
C ARG A 86 -23.56 12.57 -4.79
N PHE A 87 -22.51 12.46 -5.60
CA PHE A 87 -22.10 11.24 -6.28
C PHE A 87 -20.59 11.02 -6.18
N LYS A 88 -20.16 9.79 -5.89
CA LYS A 88 -18.73 9.40 -5.88
C LYS A 88 -18.04 9.65 -7.22
N LEU A 89 -18.79 9.56 -8.31
CA LEU A 89 -18.30 9.82 -9.66
C LEU A 89 -17.83 11.28 -9.83
N THR A 90 -18.53 12.24 -9.22
CA THR A 90 -18.15 13.66 -9.27
C THR A 90 -16.80 13.91 -8.58
N TRP A 91 -16.61 13.30 -7.41
CA TRP A 91 -15.33 13.33 -6.70
C TRP A 91 -14.20 12.68 -7.51
N LEU A 92 -14.47 11.52 -8.14
CA LEU A 92 -13.53 10.84 -9.03
C LEU A 92 -13.13 11.73 -10.21
N PHE A 93 -14.09 12.37 -10.88
CA PHE A 93 -13.81 13.28 -11.98
C PHE A 93 -12.88 14.43 -11.54
N LYS A 94 -13.17 15.08 -10.40
CA LYS A 94 -12.30 16.14 -9.84
C LYS A 94 -10.84 15.66 -9.66
N ARG A 95 -10.64 14.39 -9.30
CA ARG A 95 -9.32 13.78 -9.08
C ARG A 95 -8.61 13.38 -10.37
N ILE A 96 -9.37 12.96 -11.39
CA ILE A 96 -8.85 12.33 -12.61
C ILE A 96 -8.62 13.33 -13.75
N PHE A 97 -9.23 14.52 -13.70
CA PHE A 97 -8.90 15.61 -14.63
C PHE A 97 -7.47 16.15 -14.37
N ARG A 98 -6.47 15.34 -14.74
CA ARG A 98 -5.06 15.68 -14.85
C ARG A 98 -4.69 15.67 -16.32
N LEU A 99 -3.72 16.50 -16.68
CA LEU A 99 -3.24 16.66 -18.06
C LEU A 99 -2.95 15.31 -18.76
N ARG A 100 -2.42 14.33 -18.02
CA ARG A 100 -2.13 12.98 -18.52
C ARG A 100 -3.38 12.22 -19.00
N SER A 101 -4.49 12.27 -18.26
CA SER A 101 -5.72 11.57 -18.63
C SER A 101 -6.40 12.22 -19.84
N LEU A 102 -6.26 13.55 -19.99
CA LEU A 102 -6.69 14.26 -21.20
C LEU A 102 -5.89 13.85 -22.43
N LEU A 103 -4.56 13.77 -22.33
CA LEU A 103 -3.69 13.36 -23.44
C LEU A 103 -4.01 11.93 -23.93
N LEU A 104 -4.30 11.02 -23.00
CA LEU A 104 -4.67 9.64 -23.31
C LEU A 104 -6.06 9.54 -23.97
N ALA A 105 -7.04 10.30 -23.48
CA ALA A 105 -8.36 10.39 -24.10
C ALA A 105 -8.26 10.92 -25.54
N LEU A 106 -7.42 11.94 -25.77
CA LEU A 106 -7.14 12.48 -27.10
C LEU A 106 -6.50 11.43 -28.02
N PHE A 107 -5.50 10.67 -27.54
CA PHE A 107 -4.88 9.58 -28.30
C PHE A 107 -5.90 8.54 -28.77
N HIS A 108 -6.78 8.08 -27.88
CA HIS A 108 -7.82 7.12 -28.23
C HIS A 108 -8.88 7.70 -29.18
N SER A 109 -9.20 8.99 -29.05
CA SER A 109 -10.12 9.67 -29.98
C SER A 109 -9.55 9.71 -31.41
N VAL A 110 -8.26 10.01 -31.56
CA VAL A 110 -7.57 10.02 -32.87
C VAL A 110 -7.55 8.62 -33.49
N PHE A 111 -7.26 7.59 -32.69
CA PHE A 111 -7.26 6.20 -33.16
C PHE A 111 -8.62 5.76 -33.71
N ILE A 112 -9.70 6.19 -33.08
CA ILE A 112 -11.08 5.87 -33.50
C ILE A 112 -11.46 6.66 -34.75
N PHE A 113 -11.09 7.94 -34.84
CA PHE A 113 -11.32 8.74 -36.04
C PHE A 113 -10.56 8.19 -37.25
N ALA A 114 -9.36 7.65 -37.05
CA ALA A 114 -8.59 6.99 -38.11
C ALA A 114 -9.21 5.66 -38.58
N LYS A 115 -10.09 5.03 -37.77
CA LYS A 115 -10.79 3.78 -38.09
C LYS A 115 -12.27 4.05 -38.37
N TRP A 116 -12.54 4.71 -39.50
CA TRP A 116 -13.87 5.19 -39.91
C TRP A 116 -14.94 4.10 -40.10
N ASN A 117 -14.55 2.84 -40.31
CA ASN A 117 -15.45 1.73 -40.64
C ASN A 117 -16.24 1.14 -39.45
N TRP A 118 -16.07 1.67 -38.24
CA TRP A 118 -16.80 1.17 -37.07
C TRP A 118 -18.17 1.86 -36.94
N GLY A 119 -19.20 1.10 -36.59
CA GLY A 119 -20.53 1.67 -36.30
C GLY A 119 -20.45 2.72 -35.17
N LEU A 120 -21.29 3.76 -35.23
CA LEU A 120 -21.32 4.85 -34.25
C LEU A 120 -21.45 4.32 -32.80
N LEU A 121 -22.35 3.35 -32.59
CA LEU A 121 -22.58 2.74 -31.28
C LEU A 121 -21.32 2.06 -30.73
N PHE A 122 -20.58 1.33 -31.57
CA PHE A 122 -19.35 0.66 -31.13
C PHE A 122 -18.26 1.67 -30.77
N ARG A 123 -18.15 2.77 -31.52
CA ARG A 123 -17.20 3.86 -31.21
C ARG A 123 -17.51 4.52 -29.86
N VAL A 124 -18.78 4.79 -29.59
CA VAL A 124 -19.22 5.39 -28.31
C VAL A 124 -18.96 4.43 -27.14
N LEU A 125 -19.32 3.16 -27.28
CA LEU A 125 -19.10 2.15 -26.24
C LEU A 125 -17.60 1.93 -25.97
N TYR A 126 -16.78 1.90 -27.01
CA TYR A 126 -15.33 1.75 -26.86
C TYR A 126 -14.69 2.96 -26.17
N LEU A 127 -15.05 4.20 -26.56
CA LEU A 127 -14.59 5.40 -25.86
C LEU A 127 -15.01 5.41 -24.39
N GLY A 128 -16.28 5.14 -24.12
CA GLY A 128 -16.80 5.06 -22.75
C GLY A 128 -16.12 3.97 -21.92
N GLY A 129 -15.91 2.79 -22.51
CA GLY A 129 -15.26 1.65 -21.86
C GLY A 129 -13.78 1.89 -21.56
N ILE A 130 -13.00 2.37 -22.54
CA ILE A 130 -11.59 2.72 -22.33
C ILE A 130 -11.45 3.85 -21.32
N PHE A 131 -12.28 4.89 -21.42
CA PHE A 131 -12.30 5.98 -20.45
C PHE A 131 -12.59 5.45 -19.03
N PHE A 132 -13.56 4.54 -18.88
CA PHE A 132 -13.90 3.95 -17.59
C PHE A 132 -12.77 3.06 -17.04
N ILE A 133 -12.16 2.22 -17.87
CA ILE A 133 -11.01 1.37 -17.46
C ILE A 133 -9.83 2.24 -17.04
N MET A 134 -9.51 3.29 -17.82
CA MET A 134 -8.44 4.23 -17.51
C MET A 134 -8.71 4.98 -16.20
N VAL A 135 -9.92 5.50 -16.00
CA VAL A 135 -10.35 6.14 -14.76
C VAL A 135 -10.15 5.22 -13.56
N MET A 136 -10.55 3.95 -13.68
CA MET A 136 -10.46 2.99 -12.58
C MET A 136 -9.03 2.50 -12.32
N GLN A 137 -8.23 2.26 -13.37
CA GLN A 137 -6.83 1.84 -13.24
C GLN A 137 -5.93 2.97 -12.77
N ASP A 138 -6.04 4.18 -13.33
CA ASP A 138 -5.30 5.34 -12.85
C ASP A 138 -5.67 5.62 -11.40
N PHE A 139 -6.96 5.56 -11.04
CA PHE A 139 -7.40 5.75 -9.65
C PHE A 139 -6.73 4.77 -8.68
N GLN A 140 -6.75 3.48 -8.99
CA GLN A 140 -6.13 2.45 -8.14
C GLN A 140 -4.60 2.61 -8.10
N ASN A 141 -3.96 2.82 -9.25
CA ASN A 141 -2.52 2.97 -9.35
C ASN A 141 -2.01 4.25 -8.64
N ILE A 142 -2.76 5.35 -8.64
CA ILE A 142 -2.39 6.59 -7.95
C ILE A 142 -2.52 6.43 -6.44
N VAL A 143 -3.60 5.79 -5.98
CA VAL A 143 -3.83 5.57 -4.55
C VAL A 143 -2.73 4.67 -3.99
N ASP A 144 -2.40 3.58 -4.69
CA ASP A 144 -1.45 2.58 -4.21
C ASP A 144 0.03 2.99 -4.37
N ALA A 145 0.38 3.79 -5.38
CA ALA A 145 1.77 4.17 -5.65
C ALA A 145 2.27 5.37 -4.81
N TRP A 146 1.37 6.13 -4.17
CA TRP A 146 1.72 7.42 -3.56
C TRP A 146 2.00 7.36 -2.07
N MET A 147 1.64 6.27 -1.39
CA MET A 147 1.85 6.18 0.05
C MET A 147 3.24 5.62 0.34
N LYS A 148 4.17 6.52 0.69
CA LYS A 148 5.49 6.14 1.21
C LYS A 148 5.37 5.36 2.52
N MET A 149 6.45 4.69 2.91
CA MET A 149 6.51 3.82 4.09
C MET A 149 6.08 4.57 5.36
N GLU A 150 6.52 5.81 5.57
CA GLU A 150 6.15 6.62 6.73
C GLU A 150 4.63 6.83 6.85
N HIS A 151 3.94 7.01 5.73
CA HIS A 151 2.49 7.22 5.73
C HIS A 151 1.74 5.89 5.92
N LYS A 152 2.28 4.78 5.42
CA LYS A 152 1.75 3.44 5.70
C LYS A 152 1.87 3.09 7.18
N LYS A 153 3.01 3.41 7.81
CA LYS A 153 3.21 3.28 9.26
C LYS A 153 2.15 4.09 10.01
N GLN A 154 1.99 5.37 9.67
CA GLN A 154 0.97 6.23 10.28
C GLN A 154 -0.46 5.70 10.10
N PHE A 155 -0.79 5.17 8.92
CA PHE A 155 -2.10 4.60 8.63
C PHE A 155 -2.43 3.43 9.56
N LEU A 156 -1.51 2.47 9.70
CA LEU A 156 -1.70 1.32 10.59
C LEU A 156 -1.78 1.75 12.06
N SER A 157 -0.92 2.69 12.49
CA SER A 157 -1.01 3.29 13.84
C SER A 157 -2.38 3.92 14.10
N THR A 158 -2.92 4.65 13.11
CA THR A 158 -4.22 5.31 13.23
C THR A 158 -5.34 4.28 13.40
N ILE A 159 -5.26 3.13 12.71
CA ILE A 159 -6.24 2.05 12.86
C ILE A 159 -6.13 1.40 14.24
N ILE A 160 -4.92 1.06 14.71
CA ILE A 160 -4.69 0.40 16.01
C ILE A 160 -5.25 1.26 17.16
N ASN A 161 -5.08 2.58 17.07
CA ASN A 161 -5.52 3.51 18.10
C ASN A 161 -7.02 3.87 18.02
N GLU A 162 -7.71 3.53 16.93
CA GLU A 162 -9.14 3.79 16.81
C GLU A 162 -9.94 2.65 17.48
N GLN A 163 -10.49 2.92 18.67
CA GLN A 163 -11.21 1.93 19.47
C GLN A 163 -12.62 1.57 18.93
N ASP A 164 -13.18 2.38 18.03
CA ASP A 164 -14.46 2.07 17.37
C ASP A 164 -14.17 1.31 16.08
N ILE A 165 -14.35 -0.02 16.05
CA ILE A 165 -13.95 -0.89 14.92
C ILE A 165 -15.09 -1.14 13.91
N GLY A 166 -16.30 -0.62 14.18
CA GLY A 166 -17.44 -0.72 13.27
C GLY A 166 -17.33 0.21 12.04
N ALA A 167 -18.39 0.24 11.21
CA ALA A 167 -18.46 1.10 10.00
C ALA A 167 -18.15 2.59 10.28
N LYS A 168 -18.48 3.09 11.48
CA LYS A 168 -18.16 4.45 11.92
C LYS A 168 -16.67 4.67 12.24
N GLY A 169 -15.96 3.61 12.59
CA GLY A 169 -14.52 3.59 12.83
C GLY A 169 -13.72 3.94 11.60
N TRP A 170 -14.03 3.26 10.50
CA TRP A 170 -13.37 3.50 9.22
C TRP A 170 -13.60 4.93 8.70
N ASP A 171 -14.76 5.53 8.95
CA ASP A 171 -14.99 6.95 8.63
C ASP A 171 -14.06 7.87 9.45
N LYS A 172 -13.85 7.58 10.74
CA LYS A 172 -12.91 8.35 11.58
C LYS A 172 -11.46 8.18 11.11
N VAL A 173 -11.04 6.94 10.82
CA VAL A 173 -9.70 6.66 10.26
C VAL A 173 -9.52 7.42 8.93
N ALA A 174 -10.51 7.36 8.05
CA ALA A 174 -10.48 8.07 6.77
C ALA A 174 -10.32 9.59 6.97
N LYS A 175 -11.09 10.19 7.90
CA LYS A 175 -10.99 11.63 8.24
C LYS A 175 -9.60 12.00 8.74
N ARG A 176 -9.08 11.28 9.73
CA ARG A 176 -7.74 11.53 10.29
C ARG A 176 -6.66 11.41 9.21
N MET A 177 -6.74 10.37 8.38
CA MET A 177 -5.73 10.11 7.36
C MET A 177 -5.78 11.10 6.20
N ASN A 178 -6.97 11.53 5.77
CA ASN A 178 -7.11 12.58 4.77
C ASN A 178 -6.41 13.87 5.21
N ARG A 179 -6.65 14.27 6.45
CA ARG A 179 -6.03 15.46 7.03
C ARG A 179 -4.53 15.29 7.20
N TYR A 180 -4.07 14.17 7.76
CA TYR A 180 -2.64 13.88 7.90
C TYR A 180 -1.92 13.95 6.54
N LEU A 181 -2.44 13.30 5.50
CA LEU A 181 -1.82 13.30 4.18
C LEU A 181 -1.77 14.70 3.55
N PHE A 182 -2.77 15.54 3.81
CA PHE A 182 -2.77 16.94 3.39
C PHE A 182 -1.72 17.75 4.15
N GLU A 183 -1.67 17.65 5.47
CA GLU A 183 -0.72 18.37 6.33
C GLU A 183 0.74 18.00 6.01
N GLN A 184 0.99 16.71 5.73
CA GLN A 184 2.31 16.23 5.31
C GLN A 184 2.65 16.53 3.84
N LYS A 185 1.76 17.22 3.10
CA LYS A 185 1.89 17.49 1.66
C LYS A 185 2.08 16.22 0.82
N ALA A 186 1.70 15.06 1.36
CA ALA A 186 1.67 13.78 0.66
C ALA A 186 0.47 13.72 -0.30
N TRP A 187 -0.59 14.49 0.00
CA TRP A 187 -1.75 14.67 -0.85
C TRP A 187 -2.12 16.16 -0.99
N ARG A 188 -2.86 16.49 -2.06
CA ARG A 188 -3.12 17.88 -2.47
C ARG A 188 -4.24 18.57 -1.69
N ASN A 189 -5.11 17.80 -1.05
CA ASN A 189 -6.28 18.29 -0.33
C ASN A 189 -6.70 17.26 0.75
N GLU A 190 -7.75 17.54 1.52
CA GLU A 190 -8.28 16.61 2.54
C GLU A 190 -9.26 15.56 1.96
N GLU A 191 -9.14 15.23 0.68
CA GLU A 191 -10.09 14.35 -0.03
C GLU A 191 -9.40 13.07 -0.57
N TYR A 192 -8.49 12.47 0.20
CA TYR A 192 -7.76 11.27 -0.23
C TYR A 192 -8.66 10.02 -0.28
N PHE A 193 -9.34 9.71 0.82
CA PHE A 193 -10.39 8.70 0.93
C PHE A 193 -11.77 9.35 0.76
N PHE A 194 -12.64 8.71 -0.02
CA PHE A 194 -14.01 9.18 -0.22
C PHE A 194 -14.90 8.98 1.00
N ASP A 195 -14.80 7.80 1.62
CA ASP A 195 -15.53 7.36 2.82
C ASP A 195 -14.75 6.24 3.54
N GLY A 196 -15.26 5.78 4.68
CA GLY A 196 -14.69 4.67 5.44
C GLY A 196 -14.66 3.35 4.66
N ILE A 197 -15.62 3.11 3.75
CA ILE A 197 -15.62 1.92 2.89
C ILE A 197 -14.42 1.96 1.93
N ASP A 198 -14.11 3.13 1.35
CA ASP A 198 -12.94 3.36 0.52
C ASP A 198 -11.64 3.12 1.32
N CYS A 199 -11.60 3.60 2.56
CA CYS A 199 -10.49 3.40 3.49
C CYS A 199 -10.29 1.92 3.87
N GLN A 200 -11.37 1.19 4.16
CA GLN A 200 -11.30 -0.23 4.47
C GLN A 200 -10.81 -1.04 3.25
N ARG A 201 -11.35 -0.77 2.05
CA ARG A 201 -10.90 -1.44 0.82
C ARG A 201 -9.43 -1.16 0.53
N PHE A 202 -8.95 0.04 0.85
CA PHE A 202 -7.53 0.36 0.73
C PHE A 202 -6.69 -0.49 1.68
N PHE A 203 -7.12 -0.65 2.94
CA PHE A 203 -6.46 -1.54 3.90
C PHE A 203 -6.41 -3.00 3.39
N GLU A 204 -7.54 -3.52 2.94
CA GLU A 204 -7.64 -4.88 2.40
C GLU A 204 -6.71 -5.10 1.20
N ARG A 205 -6.70 -4.14 0.26
CA ARG A 205 -5.91 -4.25 -0.97
C ARG A 205 -4.41 -4.04 -0.76
N ASN A 206 -4.00 -3.11 0.10
CA ASN A 206 -2.59 -2.75 0.23
C ASN A 206 -1.87 -3.46 1.37
N PHE A 207 -2.59 -4.03 2.33
CA PHE A 207 -1.98 -4.63 3.52
C PHE A 207 -2.41 -6.09 3.71
N VAL A 208 -3.71 -6.40 3.59
CA VAL A 208 -4.18 -7.79 3.76
C VAL A 208 -3.83 -8.66 2.57
N SER A 209 -3.93 -8.12 1.35
CA SER A 209 -3.50 -8.84 0.15
C SER A 209 -2.01 -9.23 0.20
N LEU A 210 -1.16 -8.39 0.83
CA LEU A 210 0.27 -8.69 1.02
C LEU A 210 0.49 -9.93 1.89
N LEU A 211 -0.38 -10.17 2.88
CA LEU A 211 -0.33 -11.36 3.72
C LEU A 211 -0.87 -12.61 3.02
N SER A 212 -1.74 -12.43 2.01
CA SER A 212 -2.40 -13.51 1.28
C SER A 212 -1.70 -13.87 -0.03
N CYS A 213 -0.85 -12.99 -0.56
CA CYS A 213 -0.17 -13.18 -1.84
C CYS A 213 0.99 -14.18 -1.67
N LYS A 214 0.64 -15.46 -1.56
CA LYS A 214 1.54 -16.60 -1.47
C LYS A 214 2.38 -16.83 -2.73
N ASN A 215 2.05 -16.22 -3.89
CA ASN A 215 2.57 -16.69 -5.18
C ASN A 215 2.64 -15.66 -6.33
N SER A 216 2.74 -14.35 -6.09
CA SER A 216 2.95 -13.42 -7.21
C SER A 216 4.32 -12.78 -7.17
N ILE A 217 5.02 -12.87 -8.30
CA ILE A 217 6.19 -12.10 -8.72
C ILE A 217 5.79 -10.62 -8.77
N SER A 218 5.54 -10.03 -7.60
CA SER A 218 5.23 -8.62 -7.44
C SER A 218 6.55 -7.91 -7.19
N PHE A 219 6.98 -7.12 -8.15
CA PHE A 219 8.11 -6.18 -8.03
C PHE A 219 7.90 -5.08 -6.97
N LYS A 220 6.79 -5.09 -6.21
CA LYS A 220 6.71 -4.31 -4.98
C LYS A 220 7.48 -5.06 -3.90
N SER A 221 8.55 -4.41 -3.40
CA SER A 221 9.12 -4.64 -2.06
C SER A 221 7.98 -5.09 -1.14
N LEU A 222 8.00 -6.34 -0.69
CA LEU A 222 7.13 -6.75 0.38
C LEU A 222 7.54 -5.85 1.55
N ASP A 223 6.65 -4.97 1.99
CA ASP A 223 6.86 -4.14 3.18
C ASP A 223 6.76 -5.04 4.42
N VAL A 224 7.68 -6.02 4.51
CA VAL A 224 7.71 -7.07 5.51
C VAL A 224 7.83 -6.48 6.91
N GLU A 225 8.45 -5.31 7.02
CA GLU A 225 8.53 -4.56 8.27
C GLU A 225 7.14 -4.16 8.80
N LEU A 226 6.13 -4.04 7.93
CA LEU A 226 4.76 -3.71 8.35
C LEU A 226 3.98 -4.93 8.84
N TRP A 227 4.43 -6.15 8.57
CA TRP A 227 3.65 -7.36 8.82
C TRP A 227 3.23 -7.60 10.28
N PRO A 228 4.08 -7.33 11.30
CA PRO A 228 3.65 -7.44 12.69
C PRO A 228 2.48 -6.49 13.00
N TYR A 229 2.54 -5.27 12.46
CA TYR A 229 1.50 -4.25 12.64
C TYR A 229 0.22 -4.58 11.89
N ILE A 230 0.32 -5.11 10.66
CA ILE A 230 -0.86 -5.57 9.90
C ILE A 230 -1.56 -6.69 10.67
N ARG A 231 -0.81 -7.65 11.23
CA ARG A 231 -1.37 -8.73 12.06
C ARG A 231 -2.04 -8.19 13.33
N GLN A 232 -1.44 -7.20 13.99
CA GLN A 232 -2.04 -6.54 15.15
C GLN A 232 -3.35 -5.80 14.82
N VAL A 233 -3.40 -5.13 13.66
CA VAL A 233 -4.64 -4.52 13.16
C VAL A 233 -5.70 -5.60 12.92
N GLN A 234 -5.33 -6.71 12.27
CA GLN A 234 -6.27 -7.80 11.99
C GLN A 234 -6.85 -8.43 13.26
N SER A 235 -6.04 -8.66 14.29
CA SER A 235 -6.54 -9.20 15.57
C SER A 235 -7.52 -8.23 16.21
N SER A 236 -7.16 -6.95 16.28
CA SER A 236 -8.01 -5.89 16.83
C SER A 236 -9.34 -5.81 16.07
N CYS A 237 -9.31 -5.87 14.73
CA CYS A 237 -10.51 -5.86 13.90
C CYS A 237 -11.41 -7.09 14.06
N SER A 238 -10.84 -8.27 14.34
CA SER A 238 -11.58 -9.53 14.46
C SER A 238 -12.30 -9.66 15.80
N ASP A 239 -11.69 -9.16 16.88
CA ASP A 239 -12.27 -9.19 18.22
C ASP A 239 -13.53 -8.30 18.33
N GLY A 240 -13.62 -7.25 17.50
CA GLY A 240 -14.79 -6.37 17.42
C GLY A 240 -16.01 -6.95 16.70
N HIS A 241 -15.89 -8.11 16.04
CA HIS A 241 -17.00 -8.81 15.37
C HIS A 241 -17.71 -9.85 16.27
N LEU A 242 -17.27 -10.02 17.52
CA LEU A 242 -17.78 -11.03 18.47
C LEU A 242 -18.64 -10.44 19.61
N VAL A 243 -19.14 -9.21 19.48
CA VAL A 243 -20.05 -8.59 20.47
C VAL A 243 -21.36 -8.17 19.84
#